data_AF-A0A6S7LSQ3-F1
#
_entry.id   AF-A0A6S7LSQ3-F1
#
_cell.length_a   1.000
_cell.length_b   1.000
_cell.length_c   1.000
_cell.angle_alpha   90.00
_cell.angle_beta   90.00
_cell.angle_gamma   90.00
#
_symmetry.space_group_name_H-M   'P 1'
#
loop_
_entity.id
_entity.type
_entity.pdbx_description
1 polymer ?
#
loop_
_entity_poly.entity_id
_entity_poly.type
_entity_poly.pdbx_seq_one_letter_code
_entity_poly.pdbx_strand_id
1 'polypeptide(L)'
;PEVHDDPDTHNEPEDIADDDELWDTPLLEYVVFAGNPSQSLKRFTRAAVNTFGEEMDVVINRNKDMLQQVVRKYKHPEFDITKPLNVSFVNEPGVDAGGLTREYFHILMDRLQKQLGSLDLFEGRKGHLLPMHNYDLVSGGLFVMVGKMV
;
A
#
# COMPACT_ATOMS: atom_id res chain seq x y z
N PRO A 1 19.51 -68.72 -8.57
CA PRO A 1 18.28 -68.16 -9.20
C PRO A 1 17.78 -66.96 -8.39
N GLU A 2 17.75 -65.74 -8.87
CA GLU A 2 18.14 -65.11 -10.13
C GLU A 2 18.20 -63.62 -9.76
N VAL A 3 19.27 -62.94 -10.17
CA VAL A 3 19.42 -61.50 -10.03
C VAL A 3 18.44 -60.86 -10.98
N HIS A 4 17.60 -59.95 -10.49
CA HIS A 4 16.96 -58.94 -11.30
C HIS A 4 17.13 -57.58 -10.62
N ASP A 5 18.08 -56.84 -11.18
CA ASP A 5 18.25 -55.40 -11.06
C ASP A 5 17.00 -54.69 -11.59
N ASP A 6 16.49 -53.73 -10.82
CA ASP A 6 15.87 -52.53 -11.38
C ASP A 6 16.33 -51.31 -10.54
N PRO A 7 16.83 -50.24 -11.18
CA PRO A 7 17.42 -49.10 -10.50
C PRO A 7 16.34 -48.09 -10.11
N ASP A 8 15.96 -48.07 -8.82
CA ASP A 8 15.24 -46.93 -8.27
C ASP A 8 16.20 -45.74 -8.18
N THR A 9 16.01 -44.86 -9.15
CA THR A 9 16.58 -43.53 -9.28
C THR A 9 16.69 -42.84 -7.93
N HIS A 10 17.93 -42.59 -7.50
CA HIS A 10 18.24 -41.56 -6.53
C HIS A 10 17.67 -40.24 -7.07
N ASN A 11 16.49 -39.85 -6.57
CA ASN A 11 16.07 -38.45 -6.61
C ASN A 11 17.16 -37.66 -5.90
N GLU A 12 17.78 -36.79 -6.67
CA GLU A 12 18.71 -35.77 -6.20
C GLU A 12 18.09 -35.02 -5.00
N PRO A 13 18.89 -34.62 -4.01
CA PRO A 13 18.38 -33.72 -2.99
C PRO A 13 17.85 -32.48 -3.70
N GLU A 14 16.55 -32.20 -3.54
CA GLU A 14 16.05 -30.87 -3.86
C GLU A 14 16.90 -29.89 -3.05
N ASP A 15 17.71 -29.11 -3.74
CA ASP A 15 18.39 -27.94 -3.20
C ASP A 15 17.30 -27.04 -2.60
N ILE A 16 17.03 -27.23 -1.31
CA ILE A 16 16.41 -26.22 -0.47
C ILE A 16 17.47 -25.13 -0.40
N ALA A 17 17.49 -24.27 -1.42
CA ALA A 17 18.24 -23.04 -1.37
C ALA A 17 17.81 -22.32 -0.10
N ASP A 18 18.78 -22.08 0.78
CA ASP A 18 18.61 -21.34 2.01
C ASP A 18 17.89 -20.01 1.69
N ASP A 19 16.64 -19.86 2.16
CA ASP A 19 15.81 -18.66 2.03
C ASP A 19 16.40 -17.45 2.82
N ASP A 20 17.54 -17.68 3.45
CA ASP A 20 18.33 -16.72 4.22
C ASP A 20 19.01 -15.67 3.30
N GLU A 21 19.29 -16.01 2.03
CA GLU A 21 19.92 -15.08 1.07
C GLU A 21 18.99 -13.91 0.67
N LEU A 22 17.67 -14.06 0.84
CA LEU A 22 16.70 -13.02 0.48
C LEU A 22 16.75 -11.83 1.45
N TRP A 23 17.07 -12.05 2.72
CA TRP A 23 17.14 -10.99 3.73
C TRP A 23 18.47 -10.25 3.73
N ASP A 24 19.54 -10.93 3.28
CA ASP A 24 20.88 -10.35 3.17
C ASP A 24 21.11 -9.60 1.86
N THR A 25 20.17 -9.71 0.90
CA THR A 25 20.20 -8.92 -0.33
C THR A 25 20.01 -7.43 0.00
N PRO A 26 21.00 -6.55 -0.28
CA PRO A 26 20.86 -5.12 -0.02
C PRO A 26 19.67 -4.56 -0.80
N LEU A 27 18.84 -3.72 -0.15
CA LEU A 27 17.72 -3.02 -0.81
C LEU A 27 18.12 -2.30 -2.10
N LEU A 28 19.39 -1.94 -2.24
CA LEU A 28 19.97 -1.32 -3.43
C LEU A 28 19.92 -2.23 -4.67
N GLU A 29 20.03 -3.54 -4.50
CA GLU A 29 20.08 -4.50 -5.60
C GLU A 29 18.69 -4.67 -6.26
N TYR A 30 17.63 -4.52 -5.47
CA TYR A 30 16.25 -4.40 -5.97
C TYR A 30 16.03 -3.16 -6.84
N VAL A 31 16.74 -2.05 -6.55
CA VAL A 31 16.68 -0.83 -7.37
C VAL A 31 17.32 -1.05 -8.74
N VAL A 32 18.20 -2.05 -8.89
CA VAL A 32 18.86 -2.36 -10.17
C VAL A 32 17.92 -3.15 -11.11
N PHE A 33 17.02 -3.99 -10.56
CA PHE A 33 15.96 -4.65 -11.34
C PHE A 33 14.77 -3.74 -11.67
N ALA A 34 14.55 -2.69 -10.87
CA ALA A 34 13.64 -1.62 -11.21
C ALA A 34 14.32 -0.68 -12.21
N GLY A 35 14.13 -0.94 -13.52
CA GLY A 35 14.77 -0.18 -14.60
C GLY A 35 14.85 1.34 -14.35
N ASN A 36 15.92 1.97 -14.86
CA ASN A 36 16.32 3.37 -14.66
C ASN A 36 15.28 4.23 -13.89
N PRO A 37 15.52 4.61 -12.62
CA PRO A 37 14.55 5.29 -11.77
C PRO A 37 13.92 6.53 -12.41
N SER A 38 14.66 7.25 -13.25
CA SER A 38 14.16 8.41 -13.99
C SER A 38 13.14 8.03 -15.06
N GLN A 39 13.24 6.85 -15.66
CA GLN A 39 12.22 6.33 -16.57
C GLN A 39 10.97 5.87 -15.81
N SER A 40 11.12 5.24 -14.64
CA SER A 40 9.99 4.82 -13.80
C SER A 40 9.15 6.02 -13.35
N LEU A 41 9.80 7.10 -12.89
CA LEU A 41 9.12 8.34 -12.55
C LEU A 41 8.43 8.96 -13.77
N LYS A 42 9.11 9.05 -14.92
CA LYS A 42 8.51 9.60 -16.15
C LYS A 42 7.30 8.80 -16.63
N ARG A 43 7.34 7.46 -16.52
CA ARG A 43 6.22 6.57 -16.85
C ARG A 43 5.05 6.78 -15.90
N PHE A 44 5.33 6.85 -14.59
CA PHE A 44 4.32 7.15 -13.58
C PHE A 44 3.67 8.52 -13.81
N THR A 45 4.48 9.57 -13.97
CA THR A 45 3.97 10.92 -14.28
C THR A 45 3.14 10.91 -15.55
N ARG A 46 3.58 10.26 -16.63
CA ARG A 46 2.81 10.19 -17.88
C ARG A 46 1.48 9.45 -17.71
N ALA A 47 1.44 8.37 -16.93
CA ALA A 47 0.22 7.65 -16.62
C ALA A 47 -0.72 8.46 -15.70
N ALA A 48 -0.18 9.13 -14.70
CA ALA A 48 -0.92 9.98 -13.77
C ALA A 48 -1.48 11.26 -14.42
N VAL A 49 -0.85 11.74 -15.50
CA VAL A 49 -1.29 12.91 -16.27
C VAL A 49 -2.27 12.53 -17.39
N ASN A 50 -2.53 11.24 -17.63
CA ASN A 50 -3.62 10.82 -18.51
C ASN A 50 -4.96 11.02 -17.79
N THR A 51 -5.47 12.26 -17.84
CA THR A 51 -6.69 12.75 -17.18
C THR A 51 -8.01 12.26 -17.82
N PHE A 52 -7.97 11.29 -18.73
CA PHE A 52 -9.14 10.82 -19.48
C PHE A 52 -9.68 9.46 -18.99
N GLY A 53 -9.36 9.08 -17.75
CA GLY A 53 -9.87 7.87 -17.10
C GLY A 53 -11.11 8.13 -16.26
N GLU A 54 -11.86 7.07 -15.97
CA GLU A 54 -12.94 7.10 -14.97
C GLU A 54 -12.35 7.51 -13.61
N GLU A 55 -12.93 8.53 -12.99
CA GLU A 55 -12.53 9.01 -11.66
C GLU A 55 -13.13 8.12 -10.56
N MET A 56 -12.45 8.05 -9.42
CA MET A 56 -12.93 7.34 -8.25
C MET A 56 -13.53 8.33 -7.25
N ASP A 57 -14.85 8.23 -7.04
CA ASP A 57 -15.57 9.14 -6.15
C ASP A 57 -15.30 8.85 -4.66
N VAL A 58 -14.76 9.85 -3.98
CA VAL A 58 -14.46 9.80 -2.54
C VAL A 58 -15.29 10.86 -1.81
N VAL A 59 -16.47 10.43 -1.35
CA VAL A 59 -17.33 11.24 -0.48
C VAL A 59 -16.91 11.04 0.99
N ILE A 60 -16.61 12.14 1.69
CA ILE A 60 -16.20 12.14 3.11
C ILE A 60 -17.15 12.99 3.94
N ASN A 61 -17.63 12.45 5.07
CA ASN A 61 -18.41 13.20 6.05
C ASN A 61 -17.51 13.62 7.22
N ARG A 62 -17.28 14.92 7.40
CA ARG A 62 -16.43 15.46 8.47
C ARG A 62 -16.97 15.22 9.88
N ASN A 63 -18.27 14.99 10.02
CA ASN A 63 -18.92 14.73 11.31
C ASN A 63 -18.77 13.27 11.76
N LYS A 64 -18.12 12.43 10.96
CA LYS A 64 -17.81 11.03 11.28
C LYS A 64 -16.29 10.85 11.31
N ASP A 65 -15.84 9.73 11.89
CA ASP A 65 -14.42 9.39 11.87
C ASP A 65 -13.93 9.26 10.41
N MET A 66 -13.02 10.15 10.01
CA MET A 66 -12.52 10.20 8.63
C MET A 66 -11.65 8.99 8.30
N LEU A 67 -10.79 8.56 9.23
CA LEU A 67 -9.89 7.44 8.99
C LEU A 67 -10.68 6.14 8.79
N GLN A 68 -11.71 5.93 9.59
CA GLN A 68 -12.62 4.79 9.44
C GLN A 68 -13.37 4.81 8.09
N GLN A 69 -13.83 5.98 7.64
CA GLN A 69 -14.47 6.12 6.32
C GLN A 69 -13.51 5.78 5.18
N VAL A 70 -12.26 6.25 5.27
CA VAL A 70 -11.22 5.99 4.26
C VAL A 70 -10.82 4.52 4.24
N VAL A 71 -10.54 3.93 5.40
CA VAL A 71 -10.19 2.50 5.52
C VAL A 71 -11.30 1.62 4.91
N ARG A 72 -12.57 1.95 5.13
CA ARG A 72 -13.70 1.22 4.52
C ARG A 72 -13.67 1.30 2.99
N LYS A 73 -13.36 2.46 2.41
CA LYS A 73 -13.24 2.62 0.96
C LYS A 73 -12.08 1.79 0.41
N TYR A 74 -10.90 1.89 1.01
CA TYR A 74 -9.71 1.17 0.54
C TYR A 74 -9.76 -0.35 0.74
N LYS A 75 -10.62 -0.84 1.66
CA LYS A 75 -10.92 -2.28 1.78
C LYS A 75 -11.91 -2.79 0.72
N HIS A 76 -12.62 -1.89 0.03
CA HIS A 76 -13.60 -2.29 -0.96
C HIS A 76 -12.89 -2.81 -2.23
N PRO A 77 -13.21 -4.00 -2.74
CA PRO A 77 -12.48 -4.60 -3.86
C PRO A 77 -12.59 -3.80 -5.17
N GLU A 78 -13.65 -3.01 -5.32
CA GLU A 78 -13.85 -2.15 -6.49
C GLU A 78 -13.13 -0.79 -6.38
N PHE A 79 -12.52 -0.50 -5.23
CA PHE A 79 -11.78 0.75 -5.04
C PHE A 79 -10.41 0.67 -5.72
N ASP A 80 -10.37 1.13 -6.96
CA ASP A 80 -9.16 1.19 -7.76
C ASP A 80 -8.33 2.44 -7.42
N ILE A 81 -7.23 2.21 -6.70
CA ILE A 81 -6.28 3.26 -6.27
C ILE A 81 -5.47 3.87 -7.44
N THR A 82 -5.50 3.25 -8.61
CA THR A 82 -4.76 3.74 -9.79
C THR A 82 -5.53 4.83 -10.54
N LYS A 83 -6.83 4.98 -10.25
CA LYS A 83 -7.68 6.01 -10.84
C LYS A 83 -7.54 7.35 -10.11
N PRO A 84 -7.69 8.48 -10.82
CA PRO A 84 -7.74 9.80 -10.18
C PRO A 84 -8.88 9.87 -9.16
N LEU A 85 -8.62 10.47 -7.99
CA LEU A 85 -9.64 10.65 -6.96
C LEU A 85 -10.45 11.93 -7.23
N ASN A 86 -11.77 11.80 -7.18
CA ASN A 86 -12.69 12.92 -7.15
C ASN A 86 -13.25 13.06 -5.73
N VAL A 87 -12.69 13.98 -4.95
CA VAL A 87 -13.04 14.12 -3.53
C VAL A 87 -14.14 15.15 -3.32
N SER A 88 -15.14 14.80 -2.51
CA SER A 88 -16.18 15.71 -2.05
C SER A 88 -16.44 15.55 -0.55
N PHE A 89 -16.74 16.66 0.11
CA PHE A 89 -17.16 16.66 1.51
C PHE A 89 -18.68 16.84 1.59
N VAL A 90 -19.33 16.04 2.45
CA VAL A 90 -20.79 16.04 2.57
C VAL A 90 -21.29 17.42 2.99
N ASN A 91 -22.25 17.97 2.24
CA ASN A 91 -22.83 19.30 2.43
C ASN A 91 -21.86 20.48 2.23
N GLU A 92 -20.71 20.25 1.61
CA GLU A 92 -19.73 21.29 1.29
C GLU A 92 -19.59 21.40 -0.23
N PRO A 93 -20.22 22.41 -0.87
CA PRO A 93 -20.08 22.60 -2.30
C PRO A 93 -18.63 22.95 -2.64
N GLY A 94 -17.97 22.03 -3.32
CA GLY A 94 -16.60 22.20 -3.81
C GLY A 94 -16.57 22.91 -5.15
N VAL A 95 -15.81 24.00 -5.25
CA VAL A 95 -15.61 24.74 -6.52
C VAL A 95 -14.38 24.22 -7.28
N ASP A 96 -13.38 23.71 -6.55
CA ASP A 96 -12.12 23.21 -7.10
C ASP A 96 -11.83 21.78 -6.60
N ALA A 97 -11.88 20.81 -7.51
CA ALA A 97 -11.58 19.40 -7.21
C ALA A 97 -10.13 19.20 -6.72
N GLY A 98 -9.18 20.03 -7.19
CA GLY A 98 -7.79 19.95 -6.79
C GLY A 98 -7.58 20.34 -5.32
N GLY A 99 -8.19 21.43 -4.89
CA GLY A 99 -8.17 21.90 -3.50
C GLY A 99 -8.75 20.87 -2.52
N LEU A 100 -9.90 20.28 -2.84
CA LEU A 100 -10.56 19.28 -1.99
C LEU A 100 -9.72 18.01 -1.86
N THR A 101 -9.08 17.59 -2.94
CA THR A 101 -8.19 16.41 -2.94
C THR A 101 -6.96 16.66 -2.06
N ARG A 102 -6.34 17.85 -2.15
CA ARG A 102 -5.21 18.22 -1.27
C ARG A 102 -5.62 18.26 0.20
N GLU A 103 -6.79 18.83 0.49
CA GLU A 103 -7.32 18.88 1.85
C GLU A 103 -7.61 17.47 2.39
N TYR A 104 -8.18 16.60 1.57
CA TYR A 104 -8.40 15.20 1.92
C TYR A 104 -7.12 14.50 2.35
N PHE A 105 -6.06 14.59 1.56
CA PHE A 105 -4.77 14.00 1.93
C PHE A 105 -4.16 14.66 3.15
N HIS A 106 -4.29 15.99 3.29
CA HIS A 106 -3.82 16.69 4.49
C HIS A 106 -4.47 16.13 5.77
N ILE A 107 -5.79 15.98 5.77
CA ILE A 107 -6.51 15.46 6.94
C ILE A 107 -6.20 13.97 7.13
N LEU A 108 -6.13 13.17 6.06
CA LEU A 108 -5.80 11.75 6.15
C LEU A 108 -4.43 11.54 6.83
N MET A 109 -3.40 12.26 6.37
CA MET A 109 -2.07 12.20 6.96
C MET A 109 -2.08 12.68 8.41
N ASP A 110 -2.82 13.76 8.71
CA ASP A 110 -2.97 14.25 10.08
C ASP A 110 -3.67 13.26 11.02
N ARG A 111 -4.59 12.42 10.50
CA ARG A 111 -5.25 11.37 11.26
C ARG A 111 -4.35 10.15 11.45
N LEU A 112 -3.64 9.71 10.41
CA LEU A 112 -2.72 8.57 10.49
C LEU A 112 -1.62 8.78 11.54
N GLN A 113 -1.13 10.01 11.71
CA GLN A 113 -0.08 10.33 12.68
C GLN A 113 -0.54 10.43 14.14
N LYS A 114 -1.85 10.44 14.41
CA LYS A 114 -2.40 10.65 15.77
C LYS A 114 -2.91 9.35 16.36
N GLN A 115 -2.64 9.15 17.64
CA GLN A 115 -3.26 8.09 18.43
C GLN A 115 -4.64 8.55 18.91
N LEU A 116 -5.71 8.01 18.33
CA LEU A 116 -7.11 8.32 18.68
C LEU A 116 -7.88 7.09 19.22
N GLY A 117 -7.21 5.95 19.36
CA GLY A 117 -7.72 4.77 20.07
C GLY A 117 -8.64 3.85 19.26
N SER A 118 -9.15 4.27 18.11
CA SER A 118 -9.93 3.40 17.21
C SER A 118 -9.07 2.70 16.15
N LEU A 119 -8.00 3.36 15.70
CA LEU A 119 -7.02 2.82 14.78
C LEU A 119 -5.68 3.54 14.93
N ASP A 120 -4.92 3.12 15.93
CA ASP A 120 -3.56 3.59 16.10
C ASP A 120 -2.67 2.72 15.19
N LEU A 121 -1.85 3.36 14.36
CA LEU A 121 -0.98 2.69 13.38
C LEU A 121 0.50 2.97 13.64
N PHE A 122 0.78 4.14 14.20
CA PHE A 122 2.12 4.61 14.44
C PHE A 122 2.27 5.07 15.89
N GLU A 123 3.48 4.90 16.41
CA GLU A 123 3.88 5.35 17.73
C GLU A 123 5.14 6.20 17.67
N GLY A 124 5.44 6.92 18.76
CA GLY A 124 6.62 7.77 18.87
C GLY A 124 6.30 9.26 18.84
N ARG A 125 7.32 10.06 18.53
CA ARG A 125 7.23 11.53 18.59
C ARG A 125 6.94 12.08 17.20
N LYS A 126 6.33 13.27 17.13
CA LYS A 126 6.17 14.00 15.86
C LYS A 126 7.55 14.15 15.18
N GLY A 127 7.66 13.73 13.92
CA GLY A 127 8.92 13.70 13.16
C GLY A 127 9.74 12.42 13.33
N HIS A 128 9.33 11.51 14.21
CA HIS A 128 9.94 10.20 14.42
C HIS A 128 8.85 9.18 14.80
N LEU A 129 7.96 8.93 13.85
CA LEU A 129 6.89 7.95 13.98
C LEU A 129 7.35 6.61 13.44
N LEU A 130 7.07 5.54 14.18
CA LEU A 130 7.38 4.16 13.82
C LEU A 130 6.09 3.35 13.70
N PRO A 131 6.00 2.39 12.76
CA PRO A 131 4.89 1.46 12.69
C PRO A 131 4.76 0.69 14.01
N MET A 132 3.56 0.65 14.58
CA MET A 132 3.34 -0.10 15.81
C MET A 132 3.44 -1.60 15.55
N HIS A 133 4.12 -2.31 16.44
CA HIS A 133 4.19 -3.76 16.39
C HIS A 133 2.93 -4.39 16.99
N ASN A 134 1.89 -4.54 16.16
CA ASN A 134 0.63 -5.19 16.55
C ASN A 134 0.23 -6.22 15.50
N TYR A 135 0.10 -7.49 15.91
CA TYR A 135 -0.21 -8.61 15.04
C TYR A 135 -1.56 -8.45 14.31
N ASP A 136 -2.57 -7.85 14.95
CA ASP A 136 -3.88 -7.63 14.32
C ASP A 136 -3.79 -6.63 13.17
N LEU A 137 -2.91 -5.62 13.30
CA LEU A 137 -2.67 -4.63 12.24
C LEU A 137 -1.89 -5.25 11.07
N VAL A 138 -0.90 -6.09 11.37
CA VAL A 138 -0.06 -6.76 10.38
C VAL A 138 -0.87 -7.81 9.60
N SER A 139 -1.51 -8.75 10.31
CA SER A 139 -2.34 -9.79 9.71
C SER A 139 -3.57 -9.22 8.98
N GLY A 140 -4.10 -8.09 9.47
CA GLY A 140 -5.17 -7.35 8.81
C GLY A 140 -4.75 -6.57 7.56
N GLY A 141 -3.47 -6.59 7.19
CA GLY A 141 -2.95 -5.90 6.00
C GLY A 141 -3.04 -4.37 6.08
N LEU A 142 -3.16 -3.80 7.28
CA LEU A 142 -3.40 -2.36 7.44
C LEU A 142 -2.20 -1.53 6.99
N PHE A 143 -0.97 -1.96 7.25
CA PHE A 143 0.22 -1.24 6.78
C PHE A 143 0.36 -1.24 5.25
N VAL A 144 -0.03 -2.34 4.59
CA VAL A 144 -0.10 -2.40 3.12
C VAL A 144 -1.15 -1.43 2.60
N MET A 145 -2.31 -1.37 3.25
CA MET A 145 -3.38 -0.45 2.87
C MET A 145 -2.98 1.00 3.07
N VAL A 146 -2.36 1.33 4.20
CA VAL A 146 -1.85 2.68 4.48
C VAL A 146 -0.78 3.04 3.45
N GLY A 147 0.11 2.11 3.09
CA GLY A 147 1.08 2.33 2.02
C GLY A 147 0.46 2.59 0.65
N LYS A 148 -0.78 2.15 0.40
CA LYS A 148 -1.54 2.49 -0.82
C LYS A 148 -2.22 3.86 -0.76
N MET A 149 -2.37 4.44 0.45
CA MET A 149 -2.97 5.76 0.65
C MET A 149 -1.96 6.91 0.49
N VAL A 150 -0.66 6.61 0.58
CA VAL A 150 0.47 7.57 0.53
C VAL A 150 1.16 7.45 -0.83
#